data_AF-A0A543PZA1-F1
#
_entry.id   AF-A0A543PZA1-F1
#
_cell.length_a   1.000
_cell.length_b   1.000
_cell.length_c   1.000
_cell.angle_alpha   90.00
_cell.angle_beta   90.00
_cell.angle_gamma   90.00
#
_symmetry.space_group_name_H-M   'P 1'
#
loop_
_entity.id
_entity.type
_entity.pdbx_description
1 polymer ?
#
loop_
_entity_poly.entity_id
_entity_poly.type
_entity_poly.pdbx_seq_one_letter_code
_entity_poly.pdbx_strand_id
1 'polypeptide(L)'
;MDKNQWIGKAHDMNYSIPIIADVQLAALACGADPFKIVQLQWHASPCEDLVEKMGISWDKAKADFQEYLKQVEQGNVEYLYNPELATNQHINMKAGA
;
A
#
# COMPACT_ATOMS: atom_id res chain seq x y z
N MET A 1 9.25 -11.42 -9.17
CA MET A 1 10.12 -10.42 -8.50
C MET A 1 10.12 -10.64 -6.99
N ASP A 2 8.98 -10.69 -6.27
CA ASP A 2 8.90 -11.18 -4.88
C ASP A 2 8.65 -12.71 -4.80
N LYS A 3 7.80 -13.22 -5.69
CA LYS A 3 7.42 -14.64 -5.78
C LYS A 3 8.58 -15.60 -5.99
N ASN A 4 9.71 -15.11 -6.50
CA ASN A 4 10.90 -15.94 -6.71
C ASN A 4 11.45 -16.48 -5.38
N GLN A 5 11.15 -15.84 -4.25
CA GLN A 5 11.53 -16.34 -2.91
C GLN A 5 10.80 -17.65 -2.54
N TRP A 6 9.65 -17.96 -3.16
CA TRP A 6 9.00 -19.25 -2.97
C TRP A 6 9.84 -20.42 -3.47
N ILE A 7 10.64 -20.21 -4.52
CA ILE A 7 11.53 -21.25 -5.05
C ILE A 7 12.60 -21.58 -4.00
N GLY A 8 13.19 -20.57 -3.36
CA GLY A 8 14.12 -20.78 -2.25
C GLY A 8 13.46 -21.54 -1.11
N LYS A 9 12.27 -21.10 -0.67
CA LYS A 9 11.50 -21.74 0.40
C LYS A 9 11.17 -23.21 0.11
N ALA A 10 10.83 -23.54 -1.14
CA ALA A 10 10.53 -24.92 -1.56
C ALA A 10 11.75 -25.85 -1.53
N HIS A 11 12.96 -25.30 -1.52
CA HIS A 11 14.23 -26.02 -1.45
C HIS A 11 14.93 -25.83 -0.08
N ASP A 12 14.19 -25.50 0.98
CA ASP A 12 14.71 -25.23 2.33
C ASP A 12 15.77 -24.09 2.40
N MET A 13 15.78 -23.22 1.39
CA MET A 13 16.64 -22.04 1.32
C MET A 13 15.83 -20.78 1.58
N ASN A 14 15.61 -20.48 2.86
CA ASN A 14 14.76 -19.36 3.27
C ASN A 14 15.51 -18.02 3.22
N TYR A 15 15.44 -17.33 2.07
CA TYR A 15 15.93 -15.96 1.91
C TYR A 15 14.78 -14.97 2.01
N SER A 16 14.51 -14.52 3.24
CA SER A 16 13.45 -13.57 3.53
C SER A 16 13.96 -12.14 3.35
N ILE A 17 13.67 -11.52 2.19
CA ILE A 17 14.09 -10.15 1.87
C ILE A 17 12.86 -9.32 1.50
N PRO A 18 12.66 -8.12 2.06
CA PRO A 18 11.55 -7.26 1.66
C PRO A 18 11.73 -6.83 0.21
N ILE A 19 10.66 -6.96 -0.59
CA ILE A 19 10.65 -6.57 -2.00
C ILE A 19 9.43 -5.69 -2.23
N ILE A 20 9.65 -4.39 -2.44
CA ILE A 20 8.64 -3.40 -2.77
C ILE A 20 9.14 -2.54 -3.93
N ALA A 21 8.23 -1.93 -4.69
CA ALA A 21 8.59 -0.99 -5.75
C ALA A 21 9.08 0.34 -5.17
N ASP A 22 9.93 1.06 -5.91
CA ASP A 22 10.47 2.36 -5.48
C ASP A 22 9.36 3.37 -5.15
N VAL A 23 8.27 3.35 -5.93
CA VAL A 23 7.10 4.20 -5.68
C VAL A 23 6.38 3.85 -4.38
N GLN A 24 6.34 2.57 -3.99
CA GLN A 24 5.76 2.13 -2.72
C GLN A 24 6.64 2.60 -1.56
N LEU A 25 7.97 2.49 -1.69
CA LEU A 25 8.91 3.00 -0.70
C LEU A 25 8.81 4.52 -0.54
N ALA A 26 8.72 5.26 -1.64
CA ALA A 26 8.54 6.70 -1.62
C ALA A 26 7.20 7.11 -0.98
N ALA A 27 6.12 6.38 -1.28
CA ALA A 27 4.82 6.62 -0.66
C ALA A 27 4.88 6.40 0.86
N LEU A 28 5.50 5.31 1.33
CA LEU A 28 5.72 5.04 2.75
C LEU A 28 6.53 6.17 3.42
N ALA A 29 7.59 6.64 2.76
CA ALA A 29 8.40 7.77 3.25
C ALA A 29 7.61 9.09 3.35
N CYS A 30 6.58 9.26 2.50
CA CYS A 30 5.64 10.38 2.56
C CYS A 30 4.49 10.17 3.57
N GLY A 31 4.49 9.08 4.35
CA GLY A 31 3.48 8.78 5.36
C GLY A 31 2.22 8.09 4.81
N ALA A 32 2.29 7.48 3.62
CA ALA A 32 1.18 6.69 3.10
C ALA A 32 0.91 5.45 3.98
N ASP A 33 -0.37 5.09 4.12
CA ASP A 33 -0.77 3.91 4.89
C ASP A 33 -0.26 2.60 4.24
N PRO A 34 0.40 1.71 5.01
CA PRO A 34 1.03 0.52 4.47
C PRO A 34 0.04 -0.52 3.89
N PHE A 35 -1.20 -0.58 4.36
CA PHE A 35 -2.18 -1.61 3.94
C PHE A 35 -3.28 -1.06 3.03
N LYS A 36 -3.74 0.16 3.30
CA LYS A 36 -4.80 0.83 2.55
C LYS A 36 -4.29 1.45 1.26
N ILE A 37 -3.10 2.06 1.26
CA ILE A 37 -2.51 2.73 0.08
C ILE A 37 -1.45 1.85 -0.59
N VAL A 38 -0.45 1.39 0.17
CA VAL A 38 0.72 0.68 -0.36
C VAL A 38 0.45 -0.81 -0.60
N GLN A 39 -0.57 -1.33 0.08
CA GLN A 39 -1.12 -2.68 -0.05
C GLN A 39 -0.12 -3.82 0.24
N LEU A 40 0.67 -3.68 1.31
CA LEU A 40 1.70 -4.66 1.70
C LEU A 40 1.18 -6.10 1.88
N GLN A 41 -0.10 -6.29 2.19
CA GLN A 41 -0.75 -7.60 2.32
C GLN A 41 -0.70 -8.47 1.05
N TRP A 42 -0.43 -7.88 -0.12
CA TRP A 42 -0.32 -8.63 -1.38
C TRP A 42 1.09 -9.14 -1.67
N HIS A 43 2.08 -8.73 -0.88
CA HIS A 43 3.46 -9.17 -1.06
C HIS A 43 3.63 -10.61 -0.55
N ALA A 44 4.37 -11.41 -1.32
CA ALA A 44 4.78 -12.75 -0.90
C ALA A 44 5.97 -12.72 0.08
N SER A 45 6.78 -11.66 0.01
CA SER A 45 7.88 -11.44 0.94
C SER A 45 7.43 -10.60 2.13
N PRO A 46 7.90 -10.93 3.35
CA PRO A 46 7.58 -10.12 4.53
C PRO A 46 8.23 -8.75 4.42
N CYS A 47 7.45 -7.72 4.77
CA CYS A 47 7.84 -6.31 4.70
C CYS A 47 7.64 -5.59 6.04
N GLU A 48 7.14 -6.28 7.06
CA GLU A 48 6.82 -5.78 8.39
C GLU A 48 8.05 -5.16 9.07
N ASP A 49 9.17 -5.88 9.12
CA ASP A 49 10.44 -5.40 9.69
C ASP A 49 10.97 -4.13 8.98
N LEU A 50 10.69 -3.99 7.67
CA LEU A 50 11.12 -2.81 6.91
C LEU A 50 10.32 -1.59 7.35
N VAL A 51 9.00 -1.69 7.41
CA VAL A 51 8.15 -0.55 7.80
C VAL A 51 8.29 -0.19 9.28
N GLU A 52 8.54 -1.17 10.16
CA GLU A 52 8.92 -0.91 11.55
C GLU A 52 10.20 -0.06 11.64
N LYS A 53 11.22 -0.38 10.84
CA LYS A 53 12.47 0.42 10.78
C LYS A 53 12.26 1.81 10.18
N MET A 54 11.21 2.01 9.39
CA MET A 54 10.79 3.34 8.91
C MET A 54 10.01 4.13 9.98
N GLY A 55 9.77 3.56 11.16
CA GLY A 55 9.01 4.19 12.25
C GLY A 55 7.50 4.02 12.14
N ILE A 56 7.03 3.08 11.31
CA ILE A 56 5.61 2.82 11.07
C ILE A 56 5.20 1.58 11.87
N SER A 57 4.20 1.70 12.74
CA SER A 57 3.59 0.58 13.48
C SER A 57 2.67 -0.21 12.54
N TRP A 58 3.20 -1.27 11.92
CA TRP A 58 2.45 -2.07 10.96
C TRP A 58 1.32 -2.88 11.62
N ASP A 59 1.50 -3.30 12.87
CA ASP A 59 0.50 -4.02 13.66
C ASP A 59 -0.75 -3.16 13.88
N LYS A 60 -0.54 -1.90 14.27
CA LYS A 60 -1.62 -0.91 14.38
C LYS A 60 -2.25 -0.63 13.01
N ALA A 61 -1.45 -0.35 11.99
CA ALA A 61 -1.97 -0.06 10.66
C ALA A 61 -2.78 -1.24 10.07
N LYS A 62 -2.38 -2.48 10.38
CA LYS A 62 -3.11 -3.68 9.98
C LYS A 62 -4.43 -3.81 10.72
N ALA A 63 -4.46 -3.53 12.02
CA ALA A 63 -5.70 -3.53 12.81
C ALA A 63 -6.68 -2.45 12.30
N ASP A 64 -6.18 -1.24 12.07
CA ASP A 64 -6.96 -0.12 11.52
C ASP A 64 -7.49 -0.46 10.11
N PHE A 65 -6.68 -1.13 9.28
CA PHE A 65 -7.11 -1.63 7.97
C PHE A 65 -8.19 -2.72 8.05
N GLN A 66 -8.07 -3.66 8.99
CA GLN A 66 -9.10 -4.68 9.20
C GLN A 66 -10.44 -4.08 9.65
N GLU A 67 -10.41 -3.03 10.47
CA GLU A 67 -11.61 -2.29 10.83
C GLU A 67 -12.21 -1.56 9.62
N TYR A 68 -11.37 -0.95 8.78
CA TYR A 68 -11.80 -0.35 7.52
C TYR A 68 -12.49 -1.38 6.60
N LEU A 69 -12.00 -2.61 6.51
CA LEU A 69 -12.65 -3.65 5.70
C LEU A 69 -14.08 -3.97 6.17
N LYS A 70 -14.36 -3.91 7.48
CA LYS A 70 -15.74 -4.07 7.99
C LYS A 70 -16.64 -2.92 7.55
N GLN A 71 -16.11 -1.70 7.48
CA GLN A 71 -16.85 -0.55 6.95
C GLN A 71 -17.15 -0.72 5.46
N VAL A 72 -16.17 -1.20 4.69
CA VAL A 72 -16.35 -1.50 3.26
C VAL A 72 -17.42 -2.58 3.05
N GLU A 73 -17.42 -3.64 3.85
CA GLU A 73 -18.44 -4.69 3.81
C GLU A 73 -19.87 -4.15 4.06
N GLN A 74 -19.99 -3.14 4.91
CA GLN A 74 -21.25 -2.43 5.19
C GLN A 74 -21.63 -1.39 4.12
N GLY A 75 -20.80 -1.20 3.08
CA GLY A 75 -21.00 -0.20 2.03
C GLY A 75 -20.45 1.19 2.33
N ASN A 76 -19.79 1.39 3.47
CA ASN A 76 -19.15 2.66 3.86
C ASN A 76 -17.75 2.77 3.26
N VAL A 77 -17.67 2.87 1.92
CA VAL A 77 -16.41 2.89 1.18
C VAL A 77 -15.85 4.31 1.11
N GLU A 78 -14.57 4.46 1.45
CA GLU A 78 -13.82 5.68 1.15
C GLU A 78 -13.20 5.58 -0.24
N TYR A 79 -13.58 6.50 -1.14
CA TYR A 79 -12.98 6.58 -2.46
C TYR A 79 -11.66 7.37 -2.39
N LEU A 80 -10.54 6.66 -2.55
CA LEU A 80 -9.19 7.23 -2.54
C LEU A 80 -8.88 8.12 -3.76
N TYR A 81 -9.72 8.07 -4.78
CA TYR A 81 -9.61 8.88 -6.00
C TYR A 81 -10.94 9.57 -6.29
N ASN A 82 -10.91 10.89 -6.42
CA ASN A 82 -12.03 11.66 -6.92
C ASN A 82 -11.81 11.98 -8.42
N PRO A 83 -12.51 11.29 -9.34
CA PRO A 83 -12.33 11.49 -10.78
C PRO A 83 -12.70 12.89 -11.26
N GLU A 84 -13.58 13.60 -10.55
CA GLU A 84 -14.01 14.95 -10.93
C GLU A 84 -12.89 15.98 -10.79
N LEU A 85 -11.92 15.74 -9.91
CA LEU A 85 -10.74 16.62 -9.79
C LEU A 85 -9.92 16.64 -11.08
N ALA A 86 -9.82 15.51 -11.79
CA ALA A 86 -9.10 15.42 -13.05
C ALA A 86 -9.84 16.12 -14.20
N THR A 87 -11.16 16.02 -14.26
CA THR A 87 -11.97 16.65 -15.33
C THR A 87 -12.17 18.15 -15.08
N ASN A 88 -12.44 18.58 -13.84
CA ASN A 88 -12.67 19.99 -13.52
C ASN A 88 -11.39 20.84 -13.66
N GLN A 89 -10.21 20.26 -13.44
CA GLN A 89 -8.93 20.93 -13.74
C GLN A 89 -8.83 21.30 -15.24
N HIS A 90 -9.23 20.40 -16.14
CA HIS A 90 -9.21 20.68 -17.59
C HIS A 90 -10.23 21.76 -18.01
N ILE A 91 -11.37 21.86 -17.32
CA ILE A 91 -12.37 22.91 -17.57
C ILE A 91 -11.84 24.27 -17.10
N ASN A 92 -11.29 24.33 -15.88
CA ASN A 92 -10.76 25.58 -15.31
C ASN A 92 -9.53 26.10 -16.07
N MET A 93 -8.67 25.21 -16.59
CA MET A 93 -7.55 25.61 -17.45
C MET A 93 -7.99 26.19 -18.81
N LYS A 94 -9.16 25.78 -19.34
CA LYS A 94 -9.71 26.35 -20.59
C LYS A 94 -10.49 27.65 -20.38
N ALA A 95 -11.03 27.89 -19.19
CA ALA A 95 -11.78 29.10 -18.86
C ALA A 95 -10.87 30.29 -18.48
N GLY A 96 -9.59 30.04 -18.18
CA GLY A 96 -8.59 31.06 -17.83
C GLY A 96 -7.62 31.42 -18.96
N ALA A 97 -7.89 31.02 -20.20
CA ALA A 97 -7.08 31.30 -21.39
C ALA A 97 -7.85 32.18 -22.39
#